data_AF-A0A7Y3HFR1-F1
#
_entry.id   AF-A0A7Y3HFR1-F1
#
_cell.length_a   1.000
_cell.length_b   1.000
_cell.length_c   1.000
_cell.angle_alpha   90.00
_cell.angle_beta   90.00
_cell.angle_gamma   90.00
#
_symmetry.space_group_name_H-M   'P 1'
#
loop_
_entity.id
_entity.type
_entity.pdbx_description
1 polymer ?
#
loop_
_entity_poly.entity_id
_entity_poly.type
_entity_poly.pdbx_seq_one_letter_code
_entity_poly.pdbx_strand_id
1 'polypeptide(L)'
;MDRRVLAKVDRRLLAELDHTEGVQLVKVPVSDAEWSTWRRYCDAAGVSMGRGLAVLLHQELAAVVDEDLEGLAARLTEQEARLVTQEAEFTEREQVLGQRAIEVAAKERRLAGAIQRLQADPTWRPPKMGRNEQCWCGSGRKFKTCHGTVT
;
A
#
# COMPACT_ATOMS: atom_id res chain seq x y z
N MET A 1 -32.15 -24.60 5.94
CA MET A 1 -31.94 -24.99 4.52
C MET A 1 -30.47 -25.31 4.31
N ASP A 2 -30.14 -26.18 3.37
CA ASP A 2 -28.74 -26.47 3.01
C ASP A 2 -28.14 -25.31 2.20
N ARG A 3 -27.07 -24.70 2.72
CA ARG A 3 -26.34 -23.59 2.08
C ARG A 3 -25.83 -23.94 0.67
N ARG A 4 -25.56 -25.23 0.37
CA ARG A 4 -25.16 -25.67 -0.97
C ARG A 4 -26.29 -25.60 -1.99
N VAL A 5 -27.53 -25.85 -1.54
CA VAL A 5 -28.71 -25.80 -2.40
C VAL A 5 -29.02 -24.36 -2.77
N LEU A 6 -28.95 -23.44 -1.80
CA LEU A 6 -29.11 -22.00 -2.01
C LEU A 6 -28.04 -21.44 -2.96
N ALA A 7 -26.75 -21.78 -2.76
CA ALA A 7 -25.68 -21.31 -3.64
C ALA A 7 -25.82 -21.77 -5.11
N LYS A 8 -26.42 -22.95 -5.34
CA LYS A 8 -26.68 -23.46 -6.70
C LYS A 8 -27.85 -22.73 -7.35
N VAL A 9 -28.88 -22.37 -6.57
CA VAL A 9 -29.99 -21.55 -7.03
C VAL A 9 -29.50 -20.15 -7.36
N ASP A 10 -28.73 -19.51 -6.48
CA ASP A 10 -28.17 -18.16 -6.70
C ASP A 10 -27.33 -18.08 -7.97
N ARG A 11 -26.43 -19.06 -8.21
CA ARG A 11 -25.59 -19.07 -9.41
C ARG A 11 -26.42 -19.17 -10.70
N ARG A 12 -27.53 -19.91 -10.66
CA ARG A 12 -28.43 -20.06 -11.81
C ARG A 12 -29.28 -18.80 -12.03
N LEU A 13 -29.80 -18.22 -10.94
CA LEU A 13 -30.54 -16.96 -10.99
C LEU A 13 -29.65 -15.84 -11.54
N LEU A 14 -28.43 -15.68 -11.00
CA LEU A 14 -27.46 -14.67 -11.45
C LEU A 14 -27.04 -14.83 -12.92
N ALA A 15 -27.03 -16.07 -13.43
CA ALA A 15 -26.72 -16.33 -14.84
C ALA A 15 -27.90 -16.00 -15.79
N GLU A 16 -29.13 -15.94 -15.28
CA GLU A 16 -30.33 -15.60 -16.04
C GLU A 16 -30.68 -14.10 -15.93
N LEU A 17 -30.03 -13.35 -15.02
CA LEU A 17 -30.24 -11.91 -14.86
C LEU A 17 -29.49 -11.14 -15.96
N ASP A 18 -30.20 -10.26 -16.68
CA ASP A 18 -29.60 -9.26 -17.54
C ASP A 18 -29.09 -8.11 -16.65
N HIS A 19 -27.87 -7.63 -16.86
CA HIS A 19 -27.25 -6.57 -16.04
C HIS A 19 -27.84 -5.17 -16.32
N THR A 20 -29.01 -5.10 -16.95
CA THR A 20 -29.77 -3.88 -17.20
C THR A 20 -30.46 -3.40 -15.93
N GLU A 21 -30.40 -2.09 -15.65
CA GLU A 21 -31.16 -1.50 -14.55
C GLU A 21 -32.68 -1.63 -14.80
N GLY A 22 -33.35 -2.53 -14.08
CA GLY A 22 -34.79 -2.77 -14.22
C GLY A 22 -35.32 -3.94 -13.37
N VAL A 23 -36.65 -4.07 -13.28
CA VAL A 23 -37.29 -5.21 -12.61
C VAL A 23 -37.32 -6.41 -13.55
N GLN A 24 -36.64 -7.49 -13.19
CA GLN A 24 -36.63 -8.73 -13.95
C GLN A 24 -37.48 -9.81 -13.25
N LEU A 25 -38.31 -10.50 -14.03
CA LEU A 25 -39.05 -11.67 -13.56
C LEU A 25 -38.17 -12.90 -13.69
N VAL A 26 -38.00 -13.63 -12.58
CA VAL A 26 -37.25 -14.88 -12.56
C VAL A 26 -38.15 -16.05 -12.18
N LYS A 27 -38.03 -17.16 -12.91
CA LYS A 27 -38.79 -18.38 -12.63
C LYS A 27 -38.06 -19.21 -11.59
N VAL A 28 -38.67 -19.36 -10.42
CA VAL A 28 -38.17 -20.27 -9.37
C VAL A 28 -38.89 -21.62 -9.53
N PRO A 29 -38.18 -22.70 -9.89
CA PRO A 29 -38.78 -24.02 -9.99
C PRO A 29 -39.04 -24.57 -8.58
N VAL A 30 -40.32 -24.69 -8.23
CA VAL A 30 -40.80 -25.30 -6.97
C VAL A 30 -41.81 -26.38 -7.32
N SER A 31 -41.82 -27.47 -6.55
CA SER A 31 -42.83 -28.52 -6.72
C SER A 31 -44.21 -28.05 -6.25
N ASP A 32 -45.28 -28.66 -6.77
CA ASP A 32 -46.66 -28.33 -6.37
C ASP A 32 -46.89 -28.54 -4.86
N ALA A 33 -46.21 -29.52 -4.27
CA ALA A 33 -46.29 -29.81 -2.84
C ALA A 33 -45.63 -28.71 -1.99
N GLU A 34 -44.47 -28.22 -2.41
CA GLU A 34 -43.77 -27.09 -1.76
C GLU A 34 -44.59 -25.81 -1.89
N TRP A 35 -45.13 -25.54 -3.08
CA TRP A 35 -45.97 -24.36 -3.34
C TRP A 35 -47.27 -24.38 -2.53
N SER A 36 -47.95 -25.52 -2.47
CA SER A 36 -49.18 -25.68 -1.67
C SER A 36 -48.92 -25.54 -0.18
N THR A 37 -47.76 -25.99 0.29
CA THR A 37 -47.34 -25.84 1.69
C THR A 37 -47.02 -24.39 2.01
N TRP A 38 -46.25 -23.72 1.15
CA TRP A 38 -45.94 -22.30 1.28
C TRP A 38 -47.19 -21.42 1.32
N ARG A 39 -48.14 -21.68 0.41
CA ARG A 39 -49.44 -20.98 0.37
C ARG A 39 -50.19 -21.10 1.68
N ARG A 40 -50.32 -22.32 2.23
CA ARG A 40 -50.99 -22.56 3.52
C ARG A 40 -50.34 -21.80 4.68
N TYR A 41 -49.01 -21.73 4.72
CA TYR A 41 -48.31 -20.95 5.75
C TYR A 41 -48.57 -19.44 5.62
N CYS A 42 -48.53 -18.92 4.39
CA CYS A 42 -48.81 -17.51 4.13
C CYS A 42 -50.26 -17.14 4.49
N ASP A 43 -51.21 -17.99 4.11
CA ASP A 43 -52.63 -17.81 4.44
C ASP A 43 -52.86 -17.83 5.96
N ALA A 44 -52.24 -18.78 6.67
CA ALA A 44 -52.31 -18.88 8.13
C ALA A 44 -51.68 -17.66 8.83
N ALA A 45 -50.62 -17.09 8.26
CA ALA A 45 -49.96 -15.90 8.75
C ALA A 45 -50.62 -14.59 8.30
N GLY A 46 -51.68 -14.63 7.47
CA GLY A 46 -52.38 -13.45 6.97
C GLY A 46 -51.54 -12.57 6.03
N VAL A 47 -50.54 -13.15 5.36
CA VAL A 47 -49.65 -12.43 4.43
C VAL A 47 -49.79 -12.98 3.02
N SER A 48 -49.62 -12.13 2.01
CA SER A 48 -49.50 -12.62 0.64
C SER A 48 -48.20 -13.40 0.48
N MET A 49 -48.18 -14.41 -0.39
CA MET A 49 -46.97 -15.21 -0.66
C MET A 49 -45.77 -14.34 -1.07
N GLY A 50 -46.02 -13.32 -1.89
CA GLY A 50 -44.97 -12.37 -2.30
C GLY A 50 -44.42 -11.58 -1.11
N ARG A 51 -45.27 -11.17 -0.16
CA ARG A 51 -44.84 -10.46 1.05
C ARG A 51 -44.05 -11.36 1.99
N GLY A 52 -44.50 -12.60 2.19
CA GLY A 52 -43.78 -13.59 3.01
C GLY A 52 -42.39 -13.88 2.44
N LEU A 53 -42.29 -14.05 1.12
CA LEU A 53 -41.01 -14.26 0.45
C LEU A 53 -40.09 -13.03 0.56
N ALA A 54 -40.63 -11.82 0.36
CA ALA A 54 -39.86 -10.59 0.48
C ALA A 54 -39.29 -10.41 1.90
N VAL A 55 -40.06 -10.76 2.94
CA VAL A 55 -39.59 -10.69 4.34
C VAL A 55 -38.43 -11.65 4.59
N LEU A 56 -38.54 -12.91 4.12
CA LEU A 56 -37.46 -13.88 4.28
C LEU A 56 -36.21 -13.49 3.50
N LEU A 57 -36.37 -13.05 2.25
CA LEU A 57 -35.25 -12.57 1.45
C LEU A 57 -34.57 -11.38 2.11
N HIS A 58 -35.34 -10.42 2.64
CA HIS A 58 -34.77 -9.27 3.33
C HIS A 58 -34.03 -9.68 4.61
N GLN A 59 -34.58 -10.59 5.41
CA GLN A 59 -33.95 -11.06 6.64
C GLN A 59 -32.65 -11.83 6.37
N GLU A 60 -32.63 -12.72 5.37
CA GLU A 60 -31.44 -13.48 5.00
C GLU A 60 -30.37 -12.56 4.37
N LEU A 61 -30.77 -11.62 3.50
CA LEU A 61 -29.85 -10.64 2.91
C LEU A 61 -29.25 -9.72 3.97
N ALA A 62 -30.04 -9.25 4.94
CA ALA A 62 -29.55 -8.44 6.04
C ALA A 62 -28.51 -9.19 6.87
N ALA A 63 -28.78 -10.44 7.24
CA ALA A 63 -27.84 -11.24 8.04
C ALA A 63 -26.51 -11.50 7.32
N VAL A 64 -26.54 -11.81 6.03
CA VAL A 64 -25.31 -12.06 5.24
C VAL A 64 -24.50 -10.77 5.05
N VAL A 65 -25.17 -9.66 4.71
CA VAL A 65 -24.50 -8.38 4.46
C VAL A 65 -23.91 -7.81 5.75
N ASP A 66 -24.59 -7.96 6.89
CA ASP A 66 -24.09 -7.48 8.19
C ASP A 66 -22.85 -8.26 8.65
N GLU A 67 -22.86 -9.60 8.56
CA GLU A 67 -21.68 -10.43 8.91
C GLU A 67 -20.46 -10.08 8.05
N ASP A 68 -20.65 -9.88 6.74
CA ASP A 68 -19.56 -9.53 5.82
C ASP A 68 -19.03 -8.10 6.04
N LEU A 69 -19.92 -7.14 6.33
CA LEU A 69 -19.57 -5.75 6.62
C LEU A 69 -18.78 -5.65 7.93
N GLU A 70 -19.19 -6.35 8.99
CA GLU A 70 -18.45 -6.40 10.25
C GLU A 70 -17.06 -7.01 10.05
N GLY A 71 -16.96 -8.10 9.29
CA GLY A 71 -15.69 -8.72 8.95
C GLY A 71 -14.78 -7.84 8.09
N LEU A 72 -15.34 -7.00 7.20
CA LEU A 72 -14.59 -5.99 6.45
C LEU A 72 -14.11 -4.86 7.37
N ALA A 73 -14.98 -4.33 8.23
CA ALA A 73 -14.66 -3.26 9.17
C ALA A 73 -13.54 -3.67 10.14
N ALA A 74 -13.58 -4.90 10.65
CA ALA A 74 -12.54 -5.44 11.52
C ALA A 74 -11.18 -5.50 10.80
N ARG A 75 -11.15 -5.97 9.55
CA ARG A 75 -9.92 -6.03 8.74
C ARG A 75 -9.36 -4.65 8.42
N LEU A 76 -10.23 -3.68 8.12
CA LEU A 76 -9.81 -2.30 7.88
C LEU A 76 -9.20 -1.69 9.14
N THR A 77 -9.82 -1.90 10.30
CA THR A 77 -9.31 -1.43 11.59
C THR A 77 -7.93 -2.02 11.90
N GLU A 78 -7.75 -3.33 11.67
CA GLU A 78 -6.45 -3.99 11.84
C GLU A 78 -5.39 -3.43 10.88
N GLN A 79 -5.77 -3.21 9.62
CA GLN A 79 -4.88 -2.63 8.63
C GLN A 79 -4.48 -1.20 8.98
N GLU A 80 -5.40 -0.37 9.44
CA GLU A 80 -5.12 0.99 9.89
C GLU A 80 -4.15 0.99 11.08
N ALA A 81 -4.36 0.13 12.08
CA ALA A 81 -3.44 0.00 13.21
C ALA A 81 -2.02 -0.40 12.78
N ARG A 82 -1.91 -1.30 11.79
CA ARG A 82 -0.62 -1.69 11.21
C ARG A 82 0.05 -0.54 10.47
N LEU A 83 -0.70 0.26 9.71
CA LEU A 83 -0.16 1.43 9.01
C LEU A 83 0.33 2.50 9.98
N VAL A 84 -0.42 2.78 11.05
CA VAL A 84 0.01 3.71 12.11
C VAL A 84 1.33 3.27 12.74
N THR A 85 1.47 1.97 13.04
CA THR A 85 2.71 1.42 13.59
C THR A 85 3.87 1.58 12.60
N GLN A 86 3.62 1.25 11.32
CA GLN A 86 4.63 1.36 10.26
C GLN A 86 5.06 2.81 10.01
N GLU A 87 4.12 3.77 10.04
CA GLU A 87 4.39 5.19 9.88
C GLU A 87 5.26 5.73 11.03
N ALA A 88 4.99 5.30 12.26
CA ALA A 88 5.83 5.64 13.41
C ALA A 88 7.27 5.11 13.24
N GLU A 89 7.45 3.86 12.80
CA GLU A 89 8.77 3.31 12.51
C GLU A 89 9.50 4.07 11.40
N PHE A 90 8.78 4.45 10.33
CA PHE A 90 9.38 5.24 9.25
C PHE A 90 9.82 6.62 9.73
N THR A 91 8.98 7.28 10.53
CA THR A 91 9.29 8.59 11.11
C THR A 91 10.54 8.51 12.00
N GLU A 92 10.66 7.48 12.84
CA GLU A 92 11.86 7.26 13.67
C GLU A 92 13.10 7.02 12.80
N ARG A 93 13.00 6.17 11.78
CA ARG A 93 14.11 5.92 10.84
C ARG A 93 14.53 7.18 10.11
N GLU A 94 13.57 8.00 9.66
CA GLU A 94 13.84 9.27 8.99
C GLU A 94 14.58 10.24 9.91
N GLN A 95 14.18 10.35 11.18
CA GLN A 95 14.87 11.18 12.17
C GLN A 95 16.32 10.73 12.39
N VAL A 96 16.55 9.42 12.52
CA VAL A 96 17.91 8.86 12.67
C VAL A 96 18.77 9.16 11.45
N LEU A 97 18.22 8.99 10.24
CA LEU A 97 18.93 9.31 9.00
C LEU A 97 19.21 10.81 8.87
N GLY A 98 18.25 11.66 9.24
CA GLY A 98 18.41 13.12 9.26
C GLY A 98 19.53 13.55 10.20
N GLN A 99 19.59 12.99 11.40
CA GLN A 99 20.66 13.26 12.37
C GLN A 99 22.03 12.84 11.81
N ARG A 100 22.12 11.64 11.23
CA ARG A 100 23.36 11.16 10.59
C ARG A 100 23.79 12.04 9.42
N ALA A 101 22.85 12.51 8.61
CA ALA A 101 23.14 13.40 7.49
C ALA A 101 23.75 14.74 7.98
N ILE A 102 23.21 15.30 9.07
CA ILE A 102 23.76 16.52 9.69
C ILE A 102 25.20 16.27 10.18
N GLU A 103 25.45 15.15 10.85
CA GLU A 103 26.78 14.79 11.34
C GLU A 103 27.80 14.61 10.22
N VAL A 104 27.42 13.90 9.14
CA VAL A 104 28.26 13.69 7.96
C VAL A 104 28.56 15.04 7.31
N ALA A 105 27.55 15.88 7.06
CA ALA A 105 27.75 17.20 6.49
C ALA A 105 28.67 18.09 7.35
N ALA A 106 28.56 17.99 8.68
CA ALA A 106 29.46 18.71 9.59
C ALA A 106 30.90 18.18 9.56
N LYS A 107 31.11 16.86 9.36
CA LYS A 107 32.44 16.27 9.16
C LYS A 107 33.04 16.70 7.81
N GLU A 108 32.25 16.65 6.74
CA GLU A 108 32.67 17.09 5.40
C GLU A 108 33.10 18.55 5.38
N ARG A 109 32.32 19.47 5.98
CA ARG A 109 32.70 20.88 6.11
C ARG A 109 34.02 21.06 6.85
N ARG A 110 34.24 20.31 7.94
CA ARG A 110 35.50 20.35 8.71
C ARG A 110 36.69 19.87 7.88
N LEU A 111 36.52 18.77 7.14
CA LEU A 111 37.56 18.23 6.25
C LEU A 111 37.88 19.19 5.11
N ALA A 112 36.86 19.75 4.45
CA ALA A 112 37.05 20.75 3.41
C ALA A 112 37.81 21.97 3.91
N GLY A 113 37.46 22.50 5.10
CA GLY A 113 38.18 23.60 5.72
C GLY A 113 39.61 23.25 6.16
N ALA A 114 39.89 22.00 6.53
CA ALA A 114 41.24 21.53 6.81
C ALA A 114 42.09 21.46 5.52
N ILE A 115 41.53 20.90 4.44
CA ILE A 115 42.19 20.84 3.12
C ILE A 115 42.51 22.25 2.63
N GLN A 116 41.56 23.19 2.72
CA GLN A 116 41.78 24.57 2.30
C GLN A 116 42.90 25.26 3.09
N ARG A 117 42.98 25.02 4.41
CA ARG A 117 44.07 25.55 5.25
C ARG A 117 45.43 24.96 4.88
N LEU A 118 45.51 23.66 4.61
CA LEU A 118 46.75 23.02 4.15
C LEU A 118 47.20 23.57 2.79
N GLN A 119 46.26 23.85 1.88
CA GLN A 119 46.57 24.45 0.57
C GLN A 119 47.01 25.92 0.67
N ALA A 120 46.54 26.64 1.69
CA ALA A 120 46.85 28.05 1.90
C ALA A 120 48.06 28.29 2.82
N ASP A 121 48.75 27.24 3.29
CA ASP A 121 49.89 27.36 4.19
C ASP A 121 51.07 28.06 3.47
N PRO A 122 51.44 29.31 3.85
CA PRO A 122 52.51 30.04 3.21
C PRO A 122 53.90 29.52 3.60
N THR A 123 54.01 28.71 4.65
CA THR A 123 55.27 28.15 5.14
C THR A 123 55.63 26.84 4.45
N TRP A 124 54.67 26.23 3.74
CA TRP A 124 54.89 25.01 3.01
C TRP A 124 55.82 25.23 1.82
N ARG A 125 56.90 24.43 1.75
CA ARG A 125 57.80 24.43 0.60
C ARG A 125 57.61 23.14 -0.19
N PRO A 126 57.46 23.23 -1.53
CA PRO A 126 57.35 22.04 -2.34
C PRO A 126 58.62 21.19 -2.24
N PRO A 127 58.48 19.84 -2.23
CA PRO A 127 59.64 18.95 -2.26
C PRO A 127 60.47 19.20 -3.52
N LYS A 128 61.80 19.01 -3.42
CA LYS A 128 62.70 19.07 -4.59
C LYS A 128 62.32 17.96 -5.56
N MET A 129 61.67 18.33 -6.65
CA MET A 129 61.19 17.41 -7.66
C MET A 129 62.03 17.47 -8.92
N GLY A 130 62.25 16.30 -9.53
CA GLY A 130 62.84 16.20 -10.86
C GLY A 130 61.92 16.82 -11.92
N ARG A 131 62.50 17.48 -12.91
CA ARG A 131 61.75 18.21 -13.97
C ARG A 131 60.69 17.36 -14.70
N ASN A 132 60.91 16.05 -14.81
CA ASN A 132 60.01 15.10 -15.48
C ASN A 132 59.17 14.24 -14.51
N GLU A 133 59.31 14.39 -13.20
CA GLU A 133 58.52 13.63 -12.20
C GLU A 133 57.06 14.11 -12.18
N GLN A 134 56.16 13.27 -11.66
CA GLN A 134 54.73 13.61 -11.51
C GLN A 134 54.55 14.72 -10.48
N CYS A 135 53.76 15.75 -10.83
CA CYS A 135 53.59 16.95 -10.02
C CYS A 135 52.92 16.65 -8.67
N TRP A 136 53.40 17.28 -7.59
CA TRP A 136 52.99 17.05 -6.21
C TRP A 136 51.54 17.48 -5.91
N CYS A 137 50.92 18.26 -6.80
CA CYS A 137 49.54 18.73 -6.69
C CYS A 137 48.50 17.65 -7.05
N GLY A 138 48.91 16.45 -7.47
CA GLY A 138 48.00 15.36 -7.83
C GLY A 138 47.35 15.49 -9.22
N SER A 139 47.77 16.44 -10.05
CA SER A 139 47.19 16.66 -11.39
C SER A 139 47.51 15.58 -12.43
N GLY A 140 48.40 14.63 -12.11
CA GLY A 140 48.91 13.62 -13.04
C GLY A 140 49.88 14.14 -14.11
N ARG A 141 50.16 15.46 -14.17
CA ARG A 141 51.07 16.09 -15.15
C ARG A 141 52.53 16.05 -14.68
N LYS A 142 53.49 16.12 -15.61
CA LYS A 142 54.92 16.30 -15.27
C LYS A 142 55.14 17.65 -14.59
N PHE A 143 56.08 17.72 -13.64
CA PHE A 143 56.36 18.93 -12.85
C PHE A 143 56.61 20.16 -13.75
N LYS A 144 57.44 20.05 -14.79
CA LYS A 144 57.73 21.13 -15.75
C LYS A 144 56.52 21.74 -16.47
N THR A 145 55.43 20.99 -16.59
CA THR A 145 54.18 21.38 -17.30
C THR A 145 53.06 21.78 -16.34
N CYS A 146 53.36 21.90 -15.04
CA CYS A 146 52.39 22.23 -14.02
C CYS A 146 52.99 23.30 -13.09
N HIS A 147 53.44 22.94 -11.89
CA HIS A 147 53.99 23.91 -10.92
C HIS A 147 55.47 24.27 -11.15
N GLY A 148 56.15 23.59 -12.07
CA GLY A 148 57.51 23.91 -12.52
C GLY A 148 57.54 24.73 -13.82
N THR A 149 56.39 25.25 -14.25
CA THR A 149 56.30 26.12 -15.42
C THR A 149 56.80 27.50 -15.03
N VAL A 150 58.02 27.81 -15.45
CA VAL A 150 58.56 29.17 -15.38
C VAL A 150 57.92 29.92 -16.53
N THR A 151 57.11 30.92 -16.22
CA THR A 151 56.64 31.89 -17.22
C THR A 151 57.78 32.84 -17.56
#